data_AF-A0A645J395-F1
#
_entry.id   AF-A0A645J395-F1
#
_cell.length_a   1.000
_cell.length_b   1.000
_cell.length_c   1.000
_cell.angle_alpha   90.00
_cell.angle_beta   90.00
_cell.angle_gamma   90.00
#
_symmetry.space_group_name_H-M   'P 1'
#
loop_
_entity.id
_entity.type
_entity.pdbx_description
1 polymer ?
#
loop_
_entity_poly.entity_id
_entity_poly.type
_entity_poly.pdbx_seq_one_letter_code
_entity_poly.pdbx_strand_id
1 'polypeptide(L)'
;MGYALIIVTNQSGIARGKFTEAQFETLTEWMDWSLADRDVELDGIYYCPHHPQGTVEEYRQVCDCRKPHPGMFISARDFLHIDMAASYMVGDKIEDMQAAAAANVGTKVLVRTGKPVTPEAENAADLVINSLADLPMAIKKQQK
;
A
#
# COMPACT_ATOMS: atom_id res chain seq x y z
N MET A 1 6.83 -5.16 -17.60
CA MET A 1 7.73 -5.69 -16.55
C MET A 1 7.15 -6.90 -15.83
N GLY A 2 5.90 -7.31 -16.13
CA GLY A 2 5.35 -8.60 -15.67
C GLY A 2 4.93 -8.64 -14.20
N TYR A 3 4.79 -7.48 -13.56
CA TYR A 3 4.30 -7.38 -12.19
C TYR A 3 2.80 -7.14 -12.19
N ALA A 4 2.11 -7.77 -11.24
CA ALA A 4 0.79 -7.34 -10.81
C ALA A 4 0.89 -6.00 -10.05
N LEU A 5 -0.12 -5.14 -10.20
CA LEU A 5 -0.24 -3.85 -9.53
C LEU A 5 -1.36 -3.90 -8.49
N ILE A 6 -0.99 -3.84 -7.21
CA ILE A 6 -1.92 -3.91 -6.09
C ILE A 6 -1.81 -2.65 -5.24
N ILE A 7 -2.95 -2.03 -4.94
CA ILE A 7 -3.05 -0.95 -3.96
C ILE A 7 -3.35 -1.55 -2.58
N VAL A 8 -2.54 -1.19 -1.58
CA VAL A 8 -2.77 -1.53 -0.16
C VAL A 8 -2.76 -0.26 0.70
N THR A 9 -3.93 0.26 1.07
CA THR A 9 -4.07 1.64 1.59
C THR A 9 -4.76 1.75 2.95
N ASN A 10 -4.20 2.55 3.88
CA ASN A 10 -4.82 2.83 5.18
C ASN A 10 -5.77 4.04 5.04
N GLN A 11 -7.09 3.84 5.18
CA GLN A 11 -8.14 4.85 5.01
C GLN A 11 -8.88 5.18 6.30
N SER A 12 -8.12 5.35 7.39
CA SER A 12 -8.68 5.73 8.71
C SER A 12 -9.37 7.10 8.77
N GLY A 13 -9.49 7.83 7.66
CA GLY A 13 -10.42 8.96 7.57
C GLY A 13 -11.87 8.52 7.74
N ILE A 14 -12.20 7.30 7.29
CA ILE A 14 -13.51 6.66 7.43
C ILE A 14 -13.85 6.47 8.92
N ALA A 15 -13.01 5.73 9.67
CA ALA A 15 -13.21 5.56 11.12
C ALA A 15 -13.20 6.88 11.90
N ARG A 16 -12.55 7.94 11.40
CA ARG A 16 -12.52 9.26 12.03
C ARG A 16 -13.68 10.18 11.60
N GLY A 17 -14.61 9.69 10.78
CA GLY A 17 -15.75 10.46 10.30
C GLY A 17 -15.36 11.66 9.42
N LYS A 18 -14.21 11.59 8.73
CA LYS A 18 -13.75 12.66 7.82
C LYS A 18 -14.43 12.58 6.46
N PHE A 19 -14.80 11.37 6.05
CA PHE A 19 -15.58 11.03 4.86
C PHE A 19 -16.20 9.65 5.09
N THR A 20 -17.24 9.30 4.34
CA THR A 20 -17.90 7.99 4.42
C THR A 20 -17.17 6.94 3.58
N GLU A 21 -17.42 5.66 3.87
CA GLU A 21 -16.90 4.57 3.03
C GLU A 21 -17.42 4.66 1.60
N ALA A 22 -18.71 4.97 1.40
CA ALA A 22 -19.28 5.20 0.07
C ALA A 22 -18.56 6.31 -0.73
N GLN A 23 -18.09 7.37 -0.05
CA GLN A 23 -17.29 8.42 -0.70
C GLN A 23 -15.91 7.88 -1.13
N PHE A 24 -15.30 7.04 -0.30
CA PHE A 24 -14.05 6.37 -0.64
C PHE A 24 -14.24 5.38 -1.81
N GLU A 25 -15.30 4.59 -1.82
CA GLU A 25 -15.62 3.65 -2.90
C GLU A 25 -15.86 4.39 -4.22
N THR A 26 -16.64 5.48 -4.20
CA THR A 26 -16.85 6.33 -5.38
C THR A 26 -15.53 6.86 -5.94
N LEU A 27 -14.63 7.34 -5.07
CA LEU A 27 -13.31 7.82 -5.48
C LEU A 27 -12.42 6.69 -6.02
N THR A 28 -12.51 5.51 -5.41
CA THR A 28 -11.73 4.34 -5.79
C THR A 28 -12.15 3.82 -7.14
N GLU A 29 -13.45 3.74 -7.41
CA GLU A 29 -14.00 3.39 -8.72
C GLU A 29 -13.55 4.40 -9.79
N TRP A 30 -13.65 5.70 -9.51
CA TRP A 30 -13.14 6.72 -10.43
C TRP A 30 -11.64 6.58 -10.71
N MET A 31 -10.83 6.29 -9.68
CA MET A 31 -9.39 6.10 -9.82
C MET A 31 -9.08 4.88 -10.68
N ASP A 32 -9.76 3.76 -10.45
CA ASP A 32 -9.60 2.53 -11.22
C ASP A 32 -9.93 2.74 -12.70
N TRP A 33 -11.08 3.35 -13.00
CA TRP A 33 -11.45 3.71 -14.37
C TRP A 33 -10.47 4.69 -15.02
N SER A 34 -9.99 5.69 -14.27
CA SER A 34 -9.02 6.67 -14.77
C SER A 34 -7.69 6.01 -15.14
N LEU A 35 -7.25 5.01 -14.39
CA LEU A 35 -6.05 4.24 -14.69
C LEU A 35 -6.27 3.30 -15.88
N ALA A 36 -7.40 2.59 -15.94
CA ALA A 36 -7.74 1.70 -17.04
C ALA A 36 -7.83 2.45 -18.38
N ASP A 37 -8.42 3.66 -18.39
CA ASP A 37 -8.45 4.58 -19.54
C ASP A 37 -7.05 5.02 -20.03
N ARG A 38 -6.01 4.77 -19.23
CA ARG A 38 -4.59 5.05 -19.52
C ARG A 38 -3.75 3.78 -19.63
N ASP A 39 -4.38 2.65 -19.96
CA ASP A 39 -3.76 1.34 -20.13
C ASP A 39 -3.07 0.81 -18.87
N VAL A 40 -3.56 1.19 -17.68
CA VAL A 40 -3.09 0.68 -16.39
C VAL A 40 -4.24 -0.05 -15.70
N GLU A 41 -4.23 -1.37 -15.77
CA GLU A 41 -5.16 -2.23 -15.03
C GLU A 41 -4.58 -2.57 -13.66
N LEU A 42 -5.35 -2.36 -12.59
CA LEU A 42 -4.98 -2.77 -11.25
C LEU A 42 -5.49 -4.18 -10.97
N ASP A 43 -4.61 -5.07 -10.51
CA ASP A 43 -4.97 -6.45 -10.16
C ASP A 43 -5.72 -6.54 -8.82
N GLY A 44 -5.63 -5.50 -7.99
CA GLY A 44 -6.40 -5.44 -6.75
C GLY A 44 -6.27 -4.13 -5.98
N ILE A 45 -7.35 -3.76 -5.30
CA ILE A 45 -7.38 -2.61 -4.41
C ILE A 45 -7.88 -3.07 -3.03
N TYR A 46 -6.99 -3.00 -2.05
CA TYR A 46 -7.25 -3.37 -0.67
C TYR A 46 -7.09 -2.14 0.21
N TYR A 47 -8.05 -1.91 1.10
CA TYR A 47 -8.01 -0.79 2.02
C TYR A 47 -8.42 -1.19 3.43
N CYS A 48 -7.92 -0.42 4.41
CA CYS A 48 -8.31 -0.54 5.81
C CYS A 48 -9.07 0.72 6.26
N PRO A 49 -10.39 0.65 6.50
CA PRO A 49 -11.16 1.79 7.02
C PRO A 49 -10.97 2.00 8.54
N HIS A 50 -10.45 1.00 9.25
CA HIS A 50 -10.47 0.92 10.71
C HIS A 50 -9.47 1.82 11.45
N HIS A 51 -9.84 2.19 12.68
CA HIS A 51 -8.94 2.79 13.67
C HIS A 51 -9.41 2.47 15.10
N PRO A 52 -8.53 2.07 16.04
CA PRO A 52 -8.94 1.68 17.40
C PRO A 52 -9.61 2.82 18.19
N GLN A 53 -9.24 4.06 17.86
CA GLN A 53 -9.82 5.29 18.42
C GLN A 53 -10.71 6.02 17.40
N GLY A 54 -11.33 5.30 16.46
CA GLY A 54 -12.32 5.87 15.54
C GLY A 54 -13.47 6.56 16.28
N THR A 55 -14.11 7.52 15.64
CA THR A 55 -15.34 8.16 16.11
C THR A 55 -16.59 7.51 15.52
N VAL A 56 -16.46 6.88 14.34
CA VAL A 56 -17.52 6.08 13.72
C VAL A 56 -17.46 4.67 14.29
N GLU A 57 -18.53 4.24 14.95
CA GLU A 57 -18.56 3.02 15.76
C GLU A 57 -18.29 1.75 14.92
N GLU A 58 -18.88 1.67 13.74
CA GLU A 58 -18.71 0.57 12.77
C GLU A 58 -17.23 0.27 12.44
N TYR A 59 -16.39 1.30 12.34
CA TYR A 59 -14.98 1.15 11.98
C TYR A 59 -14.02 1.29 13.18
N ARG A 60 -14.55 1.41 14.40
CA ARG A 60 -13.77 1.62 15.62
C ARG A 60 -13.31 0.28 16.21
N GLN A 61 -12.26 -0.29 15.64
CA GLN A 61 -11.73 -1.59 16.04
C GLN A 61 -10.21 -1.71 15.86
N VAL A 62 -9.63 -2.67 16.58
CA VAL A 62 -8.31 -3.25 16.24
C VAL A 62 -8.54 -4.29 15.16
N CYS A 63 -7.67 -4.33 14.15
CA CYS A 63 -7.82 -5.22 13.01
C CYS A 63 -6.46 -5.62 12.45
N ASP A 64 -6.44 -6.70 11.67
CA ASP A 64 -5.22 -7.22 11.04
C ASP A 64 -4.90 -6.56 9.70
N CYS A 65 -5.84 -5.81 9.12
CA CYS A 65 -5.62 -5.13 7.84
C CYS A 65 -4.91 -3.78 7.97
N ARG A 66 -4.97 -3.13 9.14
CA ARG A 66 -4.33 -1.82 9.35
C ARG A 66 -2.82 -1.97 9.45
N LYS A 67 -2.09 -1.45 8.46
CA LYS A 67 -0.61 -1.36 8.52
C LYS A 67 -0.20 -0.64 9.81
N PRO A 68 0.72 -1.22 10.62
CA PRO A 68 1.78 -2.16 10.21
C PRO A 68 1.42 -3.66 10.17
N HIS A 69 0.17 -4.04 10.43
CA HIS A 69 -0.24 -5.44 10.25
C HIS A 69 -0.30 -5.82 8.76
N PRO A 70 0.07 -7.06 8.39
CA PRO A 70 0.22 -7.49 7.00
C PRO A 70 -1.10 -7.96 6.36
N GLY A 71 -2.26 -7.83 7.01
CA GLY A 71 -3.50 -8.48 6.56
C GLY A 71 -3.88 -8.17 5.12
N MET A 72 -3.76 -6.91 4.68
CA MET A 72 -4.03 -6.57 3.26
C MET A 72 -3.08 -7.26 2.28
N PHE A 73 -1.80 -7.41 2.65
CA PHE A 73 -0.81 -8.10 1.81
C PHE A 73 -1.10 -9.60 1.74
N ILE A 74 -1.47 -10.21 2.88
CA ILE A 74 -1.83 -11.63 2.95
C ILE A 74 -3.07 -11.90 2.10
N SER A 75 -4.11 -11.07 2.21
CA SER A 75 -5.31 -11.19 1.39
C SER A 75 -5.00 -11.09 -0.10
N ALA A 76 -4.20 -10.10 -0.51
CA ALA A 76 -3.78 -9.94 -1.91
C ALA A 76 -2.97 -11.14 -2.41
N ARG A 77 -2.03 -11.64 -1.59
CA ARG A 77 -1.23 -12.83 -1.88
C ARG A 77 -2.11 -14.05 -2.13
N ASP A 78 -3.06 -14.30 -1.24
CA ASP A 78 -3.89 -15.50 -1.29
C ASP A 78 -4.87 -15.45 -2.46
N PHE A 79 -5.40 -14.25 -2.79
CA PHE A 79 -6.32 -14.05 -3.91
C PHE A 79 -5.62 -14.13 -5.27
N LEU A 80 -4.46 -13.49 -5.43
CA LEU A 80 -3.75 -13.37 -6.72
C LEU A 80 -2.59 -14.36 -6.87
N HIS A 81 -2.35 -15.22 -5.87
CA HIS A 81 -1.23 -16.17 -5.82
C HIS A 81 0.14 -15.49 -5.99
N ILE A 82 0.36 -14.38 -5.27
CA ILE A 82 1.54 -13.53 -5.40
C ILE A 82 2.79 -14.21 -4.82
N ASP A 83 3.90 -14.17 -5.56
CA ASP A 83 5.23 -14.42 -5.00
C ASP A 83 5.73 -13.18 -4.25
N MET A 84 5.58 -13.19 -2.92
CA MET A 84 5.97 -12.08 -2.06
C MET A 84 7.49 -11.81 -2.10
N ALA A 85 8.31 -12.86 -2.22
CA ALA A 85 9.77 -12.72 -2.23
C ALA A 85 10.27 -12.03 -3.51
N ALA A 86 9.52 -12.14 -4.61
CA ALA A 86 9.78 -11.42 -5.87
C ALA A 86 9.08 -10.05 -5.95
N SER A 87 8.32 -9.65 -4.92
CA SER A 87 7.50 -8.44 -4.93
C SER A 87 8.18 -7.21 -4.32
N TYR A 88 7.62 -6.04 -4.66
CA TYR A 88 8.06 -4.74 -4.15
C TYR A 88 6.91 -4.07 -3.38
N MET A 89 7.19 -3.51 -2.20
CA MET A 89 6.29 -2.58 -1.53
C MET A 89 6.80 -1.17 -1.70
N VAL A 90 5.94 -0.26 -2.16
CA VAL A 90 6.26 1.17 -2.26
C VAL A 90 5.38 1.96 -1.29
N GLY A 91 5.99 2.68 -0.36
CA GLY A 91 5.29 3.46 0.66
C GLY A 91 6.04 4.73 1.04
N ASP A 92 5.43 5.54 1.90
CA ASP A 92 6.00 6.81 2.38
C ASP A 92 6.31 6.79 3.88
N LYS A 93 5.99 5.70 4.60
CA LYS A 93 6.14 5.63 6.05
C LYS A 93 6.68 4.29 6.53
N ILE A 94 7.15 4.28 7.77
CA ILE A 94 7.63 3.08 8.44
C ILE A 94 6.58 1.97 8.53
N GLU A 95 5.31 2.30 8.74
CA GLU A 95 4.26 1.28 8.88
C GLU A 95 4.06 0.47 7.60
N ASP A 96 4.34 1.06 6.43
CA ASP A 96 4.34 0.37 5.15
C ASP A 96 5.47 -0.66 5.07
N MET A 97 6.67 -0.26 5.49
CA MET A 97 7.85 -1.12 5.48
C MET A 97 7.72 -2.27 6.47
N GLN A 98 7.13 -2.02 7.64
CA GLN A 98 6.85 -3.03 8.65
C GLN A 98 5.82 -4.06 8.16
N ALA A 99 4.72 -3.60 7.55
CA ALA A 99 3.71 -4.52 6.99
C ALA A 99 4.29 -5.38 5.86
N ALA A 100 5.11 -4.78 4.99
CA ALA A 100 5.80 -5.48 3.92
C ALA A 100 6.77 -6.54 4.44
N ALA A 101 7.58 -6.19 5.46
CA ALA A 101 8.48 -7.13 6.12
C ALA A 101 7.71 -8.30 6.75
N ALA A 102 6.61 -8.02 7.46
CA ALA A 102 5.78 -9.05 8.07
C ALA A 102 5.07 -9.96 7.04
N ALA A 103 4.89 -9.48 5.81
CA ALA A 103 4.32 -10.23 4.70
C ALA A 103 5.38 -10.90 3.80
N ASN A 104 6.67 -10.87 4.17
CA ASN A 104 7.79 -11.39 3.39
C ASN A 104 7.93 -10.77 1.98
N VAL A 105 7.59 -9.48 1.83
CA VAL A 105 7.86 -8.75 0.58
C VAL A 105 9.37 -8.62 0.39
N GLY A 106 9.86 -9.02 -0.78
CA GLY A 106 11.28 -9.11 -1.08
C GLY A 106 12.03 -7.77 -1.03
N THR A 107 11.42 -6.70 -1.56
CA THR A 107 12.03 -5.36 -1.56
C THR A 107 11.07 -4.29 -1.05
N LYS A 108 11.53 -3.52 -0.06
CA LYS A 108 10.82 -2.42 0.61
C LYS A 108 11.36 -1.10 0.09
N VAL A 109 10.52 -0.30 -0.54
CA VAL A 109 10.89 0.94 -1.23
C VAL A 109 10.17 2.11 -0.58
N LEU A 110 10.95 3.09 -0.13
CA LEU A 110 10.44 4.34 0.40
C LEU A 110 10.51 5.45 -0.66
N VAL A 111 9.46 6.27 -0.76
CA VAL A 111 9.41 7.43 -1.67
C VAL A 111 9.37 8.76 -0.91
N ARG A 112 9.79 9.85 -1.56
CA ARG A 112 9.83 11.21 -0.97
C ARG A 112 8.62 12.08 -1.33
N THR A 113 7.61 11.51 -1.98
CA THR A 113 6.39 12.24 -2.41
C THR A 113 5.29 12.31 -1.36
N GLY A 114 5.46 11.65 -0.22
CA GLY A 114 4.47 11.58 0.86
C GLY A 114 4.92 12.32 2.12
N LYS A 115 4.80 11.67 3.27
CA LYS A 115 5.33 12.20 4.53
C LYS A 115 6.86 12.39 4.46
N PRO A 116 7.41 13.31 5.28
CA PRO A 116 8.84 13.41 5.48
C PRO A 116 9.41 12.06 5.90
N VAL A 117 10.45 11.63 5.20
CA VAL A 117 11.18 10.40 5.49
C VAL A 117 11.83 10.54 6.87
N THR A 118 11.63 9.53 7.73
CA THR A 118 12.24 9.47 9.06
C THR A 118 13.40 8.48 9.07
N PRO A 119 14.39 8.62 9.96
CA PRO A 119 15.50 7.67 10.06
C PRO A 119 15.04 6.22 10.28
N GLU A 120 13.96 6.03 11.04
CA GLU A 120 13.38 4.71 11.29
C GLU A 120 12.74 4.10 10.03
N ALA A 121 12.10 4.92 9.20
CA ALA A 121 11.55 4.48 7.92
C ALA A 121 12.66 4.14 6.92
N GLU A 122 13.75 4.92 6.87
CA GLU A 122 14.92 4.61 6.03
C GLU A 122 15.57 3.30 6.45
N ASN A 123 15.77 3.07 7.75
CA ASN A 123 16.36 1.84 8.27
C ASN A 123 15.49 0.59 8.00
N ALA A 124 14.17 0.77 7.84
CA ALA A 124 13.25 -0.30 7.51
C ALA A 124 13.10 -0.55 6.00
N ALA A 125 13.64 0.31 5.14
CA ALA A 125 13.56 0.21 3.69
C ALA A 125 14.86 -0.34 3.09
N ASP A 126 14.75 -1.05 1.97
CA ASP A 126 15.93 -1.52 1.20
C ASP A 126 16.36 -0.46 0.17
N LEU A 127 15.42 0.36 -0.30
CA LEU A 127 15.64 1.44 -1.27
C LEU A 127 14.90 2.71 -0.87
N VAL A 128 15.50 3.88 -1.14
CA VAL A 128 14.83 5.18 -1.01
C VAL A 128 14.97 5.95 -2.33
N ILE A 129 13.85 6.16 -3.02
CA ILE A 129 13.77 6.82 -4.33
C ILE A 129 12.98 8.13 -4.23
N ASN A 130 13.03 9.01 -5.24
CA ASN A 130 12.33 10.29 -5.15
C ASN A 130 10.82 10.08 -5.29
N SER A 131 10.39 9.27 -6.27
CA SER A 131 8.98 8.98 -6.51
C SER A 131 8.77 7.59 -7.09
N LEU A 132 7.51 7.14 -7.15
CA LEU A 132 7.13 5.90 -7.82
C LEU A 132 7.60 5.84 -9.29
N ALA A 133 7.72 6.99 -9.96
CA ALA A 133 8.18 7.07 -11.36
C ALA A 133 9.63 6.57 -11.54
N ASP A 134 10.44 6.56 -10.49
CA ASP A 134 11.83 6.09 -10.54
C ASP A 134 11.93 4.56 -10.38
N LEU A 135 10.87 3.89 -9.92
CA LEU A 135 10.88 2.46 -9.60
C LEU A 135 11.23 1.57 -10.81
N PRO A 136 10.67 1.77 -12.02
CA PRO A 136 11.02 0.93 -13.17
C PRO A 136 12.50 0.94 -13.50
N MET A 137 13.17 2.09 -13.35
CA MET A 137 14.61 2.22 -13.54
C MET A 137 15.40 1.55 -12.42
N ALA A 138 14.96 1.69 -11.17
CA ALA A 138 15.58 1.04 -10.03
C ALA A 138 15.56 -0.50 -10.16
N ILE A 139 14.43 -1.08 -10.54
CA ILE A 139 14.28 -2.54 -10.75
C ILE A 139 15.21 -3.02 -11.88
N LYS A 140 15.22 -2.33 -13.02
CA LYS A 140 16.09 -2.69 -14.17
C LYS A 140 17.57 -2.67 -13.83
N LYS A 141 17.99 -1.86 -12.85
CA LYS A 141 19.40 -1.77 -12.41
C LYS A 141 19.80 -2.95 -11.51
N GLN A 142 18.86 -3.53 -10.77
CA GLN A 142 19.12 -4.68 -9.87
C GLN A 142 19.13 -6.04 -10.61
N GLN A 143 18.48 -6.13 -11.77
CA GLN A 143 18.44 -7.34 -12.59
C GLN A 143 19.64 -7.51 -13.53
N LYS A 144 20.58 -6.55 -13.54
CA LYS A 144 21.85 -6.61 -14.27
C LYS A 144 22.97 -7.02 -13.33
#